data_AF-A0A2V8PTS1-F1
#
_entry.id   AF-A0A2V8PTS1-F1
#
_cell.length_a   1.000
_cell.length_b   1.000
_cell.length_c   1.000
_cell.angle_alpha   90.00
_cell.angle_beta   90.00
_cell.angle_gamma   90.00
#
_symmetry.space_group_name_H-M   'P 1'
#
loop_
_entity.id
_entity.type
_entity.pdbx_description
1 polymer ?
#
loop_
_entity_poly.entity_id
_entity_poly.type
_entity_poly.pdbx_seq_one_letter_code
_entity_poly.pdbx_strand_id
1 'polypeptide(L)'
;MVRVKAVEVLDGFRINLTFTNGSKKIIDLEKFLWGPMFEPMRRNRELFRAVRVDDEAGTIVWPNGADIDPDVLYLGLKPAWMDAEEEELMAK
;
A
#
# COMPACT_ATOMS: atom_id res chain seq x y z
N MET A 1 -9.32 -12.46 -10.01
CA MET A 1 -8.52 -11.37 -9.42
C MET A 1 -7.68 -11.95 -8.31
N VAL A 2 -6.40 -11.58 -8.23
CA VAL A 2 -5.51 -12.04 -7.16
C VAL A 2 -5.69 -11.09 -5.98
N ARG A 3 -5.86 -11.62 -4.76
CA ARG A 3 -6.09 -10.83 -3.54
C ARG A 3 -4.94 -11.01 -2.55
N VAL A 4 -4.78 -10.08 -1.63
CA VAL A 4 -3.84 -10.21 -0.51
C VAL A 4 -4.43 -11.17 0.54
N LYS A 5 -3.60 -12.09 1.03
CA LYS A 5 -3.96 -13.09 2.05
C LYS A 5 -3.16 -12.91 3.34
N ALA A 6 -1.93 -12.41 3.25
CA ALA A 6 -1.11 -12.11 4.42
C ALA A 6 -0.14 -10.96 4.11
N VAL A 7 0.25 -10.23 5.16
CA VAL A 7 1.27 -9.18 5.13
C VAL A 7 2.22 -9.39 6.30
N GLU A 8 3.52 -9.29 6.02
CA GLU A 8 4.59 -9.24 7.02
C GLU A 8 5.38 -7.95 6.82
N VAL A 9 5.60 -7.19 7.89
CA VAL A 9 6.39 -5.95 7.84
C VAL A 9 7.87 -6.28 7.98
N LEU A 10 8.68 -5.73 7.08
CA LEU A 10 10.13 -5.87 7.08
C LEU A 10 10.80 -4.58 7.59
N ASP A 11 12.08 -4.42 7.29
CA ASP A 11 12.82 -3.18 7.52
C ASP A 11 12.43 -2.08 6.51
N GLY A 12 12.67 -0.81 6.88
CA GLY A 12 12.27 0.31 6.03
C GLY A 12 10.75 0.37 5.85
N PHE A 13 10.31 0.71 4.63
CA PHE A 13 8.90 0.69 4.25
C PHE A 13 8.56 -0.56 3.43
N ARG A 14 9.29 -1.65 3.65
CA ARG A 14 9.11 -2.89 2.91
C ARG A 14 8.12 -3.82 3.61
N ILE A 15 7.32 -4.50 2.80
CA ILE A 15 6.43 -5.55 3.25
C ILE A 15 6.59 -6.80 2.38
N ASN A 16 6.35 -7.97 2.96
CA ASN A 16 6.24 -9.23 2.25
C ASN A 16 4.76 -9.64 2.20
N LEU A 17 4.20 -9.67 1.00
CA LEU A 17 2.81 -10.05 0.76
C LEU A 17 2.72 -11.51 0.34
N THR A 18 1.73 -12.22 0.87
CA THR A 18 1.26 -13.49 0.31
C THR A 18 -0.09 -13.26 -0.35
N PHE A 19 -0.24 -13.73 -1.59
CA PHE A 19 -1.47 -13.59 -2.35
C PHE A 19 -2.30 -14.88 -2.36
N THR A 20 -3.58 -14.77 -2.74
CA THR A 20 -4.52 -15.91 -2.79
C THR A 20 -4.14 -17.01 -3.78
N ASN A 21 -3.33 -16.69 -4.80
CA ASN A 21 -2.78 -17.68 -5.73
C ASN A 21 -1.50 -18.38 -5.20
N GLY A 22 -1.09 -18.10 -3.96
CA GLY A 22 0.10 -18.66 -3.33
C GLY A 22 1.41 -17.95 -3.64
N SER A 23 1.41 -16.98 -4.57
CA SER A 23 2.60 -16.17 -4.84
C SER A 23 2.95 -15.26 -3.67
N LYS A 24 4.25 -14.91 -3.55
CA LYS A 24 4.75 -13.97 -2.56
C LYS A 24 5.53 -12.84 -3.24
N LYS A 25 5.42 -11.62 -2.73
CA LYS A 25 6.19 -10.47 -3.23
C LYS A 25 6.67 -9.58 -2.09
N ILE A 26 7.94 -9.20 -2.14
CA ILE A 26 8.48 -8.12 -1.33
C ILE A 26 8.28 -6.83 -2.10
N ILE A 27 7.63 -5.85 -1.46
CA ILE A 27 7.32 -4.55 -2.06
C ILE A 27 7.87 -3.46 -1.15
N ASP A 28 8.62 -2.52 -1.74
CA ASP A 28 8.95 -1.27 -1.07
C ASP A 28 7.82 -0.26 -1.30
N LEU A 29 7.14 0.12 -0.22
CA LEU A 29 6.02 1.03 -0.27
C LEU A 29 6.44 2.49 -0.21
N GLU A 30 7.72 2.83 -0.02
CA GLU A 30 8.16 4.22 0.20
C GLU A 30 7.65 5.19 -0.86
N LYS A 31 7.62 4.75 -2.12
CA LYS A 31 7.12 5.54 -3.27
C LYS A 31 5.61 5.83 -3.24
N PHE A 32 4.84 5.06 -2.46
CA PHE A 32 3.41 5.25 -2.28
C PHE A 32 3.07 6.08 -1.04
N LEU A 33 4.05 6.36 -0.17
CA LEU A 33 3.81 7.02 1.11
C LEU A 33 3.79 8.55 1.03
N TRP A 34 2.97 9.10 0.15
CA TRP A 34 2.85 10.54 -0.08
C TRP A 34 1.37 10.95 -0.06
N GLY A 35 1.10 12.24 0.08
CA GLY A 35 -0.25 12.74 0.29
C GLY A 35 -0.75 12.58 1.74
N PRO A 36 -1.85 13.24 2.10
CA PRO A 36 -2.28 13.42 3.48
C PRO A 36 -2.60 12.11 4.22
N MET A 37 -3.03 11.07 3.50
CA MET A 37 -3.35 9.76 4.09
C MET A 37 -2.11 8.90 4.37
N PHE A 38 -1.04 9.02 3.59
CA PHE A 38 0.13 8.16 3.73
C PHE A 38 1.35 8.86 4.36
N GLU A 39 1.48 10.18 4.23
CA GLU A 39 2.58 10.94 4.87
C GLU A 39 2.77 10.65 6.37
N PRO A 40 1.70 10.49 7.18
CA PRO A 40 1.86 10.16 8.60
C PRO A 40 2.67 8.88 8.84
N MET A 41 2.62 7.91 7.92
CA MET A 41 3.36 6.65 8.02
C MET A 41 4.88 6.84 7.87
N ARG A 42 5.32 7.87 7.14
CA ARG A 42 6.76 8.19 7.03
C ARG A 42 7.34 8.69 8.36
N ARG A 43 6.52 9.40 9.14
CA ARG A 43 6.91 10.03 10.41
C ARG A 43 6.67 9.13 11.61
N ASN A 44 5.67 8.25 11.53
CA ASN A 44 5.29 7.33 12.59
C ASN A 44 5.47 5.87 12.15
N ARG A 45 6.55 5.26 12.62
CA ARG A 45 6.88 3.87 12.30
C ARG A 45 5.86 2.87 12.83
N GLU A 46 5.28 3.13 13.99
CA GLU A 46 4.26 2.26 14.59
C GLU A 46 2.98 2.27 13.77
N LEU A 47 2.60 3.44 13.24
CA LEU A 47 1.47 3.53 12.31
C LEU A 47 1.74 2.70 11.05
N PHE A 48 2.92 2.83 10.43
CA PHE A 48 3.27 2.01 9.27
C PHE A 48 3.22 0.50 9.58
N ARG A 49 3.77 0.09 10.73
CA ARG A 49 3.80 -1.30 11.19
C ARG A 49 2.42 -1.88 11.51
N ALA A 50 1.42 -1.03 11.75
CA ALA A 50 0.04 -1.43 12.01
C ALA A 50 -0.73 -1.82 10.73
N VAL A 51 -0.06 -1.92 9.58
CA VAL A 51 -0.65 -2.50 8.37
C VAL A 51 -1.21 -3.89 8.65
N ARG A 52 -2.40 -4.15 8.14
CA ARG A 52 -3.05 -5.46 8.23
C ARG A 52 -3.74 -5.80 6.92
N VAL A 53 -4.12 -7.06 6.77
CA VAL A 53 -5.02 -7.46 5.69
C VAL A 53 -6.44 -7.01 6.05
N ASP A 54 -7.15 -6.51 5.06
CA ASP A 54 -8.61 -6.42 5.08
C ASP A 54 -9.17 -7.68 4.41
N ASP A 55 -9.74 -8.58 5.20
CA ASP A 55 -10.21 -9.88 4.72
C ASP A 55 -11.45 -9.77 3.81
N GLU A 56 -12.21 -8.67 3.92
CA GLU A 56 -13.39 -8.42 3.09
C GLU A 56 -12.98 -7.85 1.73
N ALA A 57 -12.13 -6.82 1.73
CA ALA A 57 -11.66 -6.18 0.50
C ALA A 57 -10.54 -7.00 -0.20
N GLY A 58 -9.83 -7.87 0.53
CA GLY A 58 -8.71 -8.64 0.01
C GLY A 58 -7.50 -7.78 -0.32
N THR A 59 -7.24 -6.76 0.50
CA THR A 59 -6.18 -5.76 0.34
C THR A 59 -5.40 -5.52 1.64
N ILE A 60 -4.41 -4.62 1.64
CA ILE A 60 -3.80 -4.10 2.88
C ILE A 60 -4.43 -2.77 3.29
N VAL A 61 -4.58 -2.55 4.59
CA VAL A 61 -5.16 -1.34 5.17
C VAL A 61 -4.45 -0.94 6.46
N TRP A 62 -4.43 0.37 6.74
CA TRP A 62 -3.89 0.96 7.97
C TRP A 62 -5.01 1.47 8.90
N PRO A 63 -4.73 1.73 10.19
CA PRO A 63 -5.73 2.22 11.15
C PRO A 63 -6.41 3.54 10.77
N ASN A 64 -5.76 4.37 9.96
CA ASN A 64 -6.33 5.61 9.45
C ASN A 64 -7.25 5.41 8.24
N GLY A 65 -7.46 4.17 7.79
CA GLY A 65 -8.30 3.82 6.66
C GLY A 65 -7.61 3.90 5.29
N ALA A 66 -6.32 4.25 5.24
CA ALA A 66 -5.56 4.19 4.00
C ALA A 66 -5.40 2.73 3.55
N ASP A 67 -5.51 2.47 2.26
CA ASP A 67 -5.33 1.17 1.63
C ASP A 67 -4.54 1.29 0.31
N ILE A 68 -4.05 0.18 -0.23
CA ILE A 68 -3.44 0.15 -1.57
C ILE A 68 -4.05 -0.98 -2.37
N ASP A 69 -4.66 -0.67 -3.52
CA ASP A 69 -5.37 -1.63 -4.36
C ASP A 69 -4.55 -2.93 -4.61
N PRO A 70 -5.15 -4.12 -4.47
CA PRO A 70 -4.45 -5.39 -4.66
C PRO A 70 -3.86 -5.56 -6.07
N ASP A 71 -4.41 -4.95 -7.11
CA ASP A 71 -3.84 -4.97 -8.46
C ASP A 71 -2.60 -4.07 -8.55
N VAL A 72 -2.58 -2.92 -7.86
CA VAL A 72 -1.37 -2.10 -7.72
C VAL A 72 -0.26 -2.92 -7.08
N LEU A 73 -0.57 -3.63 -6.00
CA LEU A 73 0.38 -4.48 -5.29
C LEU A 73 0.83 -5.70 -6.11
N TYR A 74 -0.09 -6.35 -6.82
CA TYR A 74 0.18 -7.58 -7.56
C TYR A 74 0.86 -7.33 -8.91
N LEU A 75 0.35 -6.39 -9.69
CA LEU A 75 0.83 -6.08 -11.04
C LEU A 75 1.91 -5.00 -11.05
N GLY A 76 2.14 -4.30 -9.93
CA GLY A 76 3.15 -3.25 -9.83
C GLY A 76 2.75 -1.96 -10.56
N LEU A 77 1.45 -1.67 -10.59
CA LEU A 77 0.90 -0.50 -11.28
C LEU A 77 1.17 0.80 -10.50
N LYS A 78 0.88 1.92 -11.15
CA LYS A 78 0.76 3.22 -10.50
C LYS A 78 -0.68 3.32 -9.92
N PRO A 79 -0.85 3.69 -8.63
CA PRO A 79 -2.17 3.96 -8.09
C PRO A 79 -2.81 5.17 -8.75
N ALA A 80 -4.14 5.15 -8.93
CA ALA A 80 -4.88 6.22 -9.60
C ALA A 80 -4.71 7.60 -8.95
N TRP A 81 -4.54 7.66 -7.62
CA TRP A 81 -4.31 8.94 -6.91
C TRP A 81 -2.96 9.58 -7.28
N MET A 82 -1.96 8.80 -7.69
CA MET A 82 -0.69 9.33 -8.19
C MET A 82 -0.81 10.02 -9.55
N ASP A 83 -1.79 9.64 -10.38
CA ASP A 83 -2.07 10.35 -11.62
C ASP A 83 -2.86 11.64 -11.32
N ALA A 84 -3.88 11.55 -10.47
CA ALA A 84 -4.76 12.67 -10.15
C ALA A 84 -4.02 13.86 -9.48
N GLU A 85 -3.14 13.58 -8.52
CA GLU A 85 -2.37 14.65 -7.84
C GLU A 85 -1.26 15.23 -8.73
N GLU A 86 -0.70 14.46 -9.68
CA GLU A 86 0.25 14.97 -10.68
C GLU A 86 -0.44 15.91 -11.67
N GLU A 87 -1.64 15.55 -12.14
CA GLU A 87 -2.48 16.42 -12.96
C GLU A 87 -2.88 17.71 -12.22
N GLU A 88 -3.27 17.62 -10.94
CA GLU A 88 -3.61 18.79 -10.13
C GLU A 88 -2.42 19.73 -9.93
N LEU A 89 -1.20 19.18 -9.74
CA LEU A 89 0.02 19.97 -9.64
C LEU A 89 0.38 20.68 -10.94
N MET A 90 0.17 20.04 -12.09
CA MET A 90 0.45 20.62 -13.42
C MET A 90 -0.61 21.62 -13.88
N ALA A 91 -1.81 21.58 -13.28
CA ALA A 91 -2.90 22.52 -13.54
C ALA A 91 -2.81 23.82 -12.72
N LYS A 92 -1.82 23.97 -11.83
CA LYS A 92 -1.53 25.17 -11.01
C LYS A 92 -0.34 25.95 -11.56
#